data_AF-A0A919CGF8-F1
#
_entry.id   AF-A0A919CGF8-F1
#
_cell.length_a   1.000
_cell.length_b   1.000
_cell.length_c   1.000
_cell.angle_alpha   90.00
_cell.angle_beta   90.00
_cell.angle_gamma   90.00
#
_symmetry.space_group_name_H-M   'P 1'
#
loop_
_entity.id
_entity.type
_entity.pdbx_description
1 polymer ?
#
loop_
_entity_poly.entity_id
_entity_poly.type
_entity_poly.pdbx_seq_one_letter_code
_entity_poly.pdbx_strand_id
1 'polypeptide(L)' 'MITPEFRKSSLSGAGQNCVEAKRVRGPGAERGPSPRPGVKVRDSQHPHEDHLFFPDPEWGALLAGLRSPE' A
#
# COMPACT_ATOMS: atom_id res chain seq x y z
N MET A 1 14.27 13.75 6.38
CA MET A 1 12.88 13.27 6.54
C MET A 1 12.65 12.24 5.44
N ILE A 2 12.54 10.95 5.79
CA ILE A 2 12.28 9.91 4.79
C ILE A 2 10.77 9.91 4.55
N THR A 3 10.33 10.51 3.45
CA THR A 3 8.97 10.32 2.96
C THR A 3 8.86 8.85 2.58
N PRO A 4 7.93 8.07 3.14
CA PRO A 4 7.79 6.68 2.72
C PRO A 4 7.46 6.66 1.22
N GLU A 5 8.18 5.87 0.44
CA GLU A 5 7.96 5.74 -1.01
C GLU A 5 7.12 4.50 -1.31
N PHE A 6 6.43 4.51 -2.45
CA PHE A 6 5.79 3.29 -2.96
C PHE A 6 6.85 2.27 -3.31
N ARG A 7 6.68 1.05 -2.79
CA ARG A 7 7.59 -0.06 -3.04
C ARG A 7 6.88 -1.14 -3.84
N LYS A 8 7.50 -1.51 -4.96
CA LYS A 8 7.08 -2.64 -5.79
C LYS A 8 7.38 -3.97 -5.08
N SER A 9 6.53 -4.96 -5.28
CA SER A 9 6.76 -6.32 -4.78
C SER A 9 7.99 -6.95 -5.45
N SER A 10 8.84 -7.63 -4.68
CA SER A 10 9.94 -8.43 -5.21
C SER A 10 9.47 -9.70 -5.93
N LEU A 11 8.18 -10.04 -5.81
CA LEU A 11 7.55 -11.18 -6.48
C LEU A 11 6.95 -10.81 -7.85
N SER A 12 7.00 -9.53 -8.24
CA SER A 12 6.63 -9.08 -9.57
C SER A 12 7.73 -9.47 -10.58
N GLY A 13 7.61 -10.65 -11.18
CA GLY A 13 8.54 -11.14 -12.21
C GLY A 13 8.49 -10.34 -13.52
N ALA A 14 9.56 -10.46 -14.33
CA ALA A 14 9.81 -9.91 -15.68
C ALA A 14 8.67 -9.10 -16.36
N GLY A 15 8.35 -7.93 -15.83
CA GLY A 15 7.40 -6.98 -16.45
C GLY A 15 5.95 -7.03 -15.95
N GLN A 16 5.59 -7.97 -15.08
CA GLN A 16 4.25 -8.08 -14.47
C GLN A 16 4.17 -7.17 -13.22
N ASN A 17 4.13 -5.86 -13.45
CA ASN A 17 4.01 -4.85 -12.41
C ASN A 17 2.53 -4.58 -12.14
N CYS A 18 1.92 -5.24 -11.15
CA CYS A 18 0.49 -5.05 -10.87
C CYS A 18 0.22 -4.08 -9.72
N VAL A 19 1.03 -4.08 -8.65
CA VAL A 19 0.75 -3.27 -7.44
C VAL A 19 2.00 -2.77 -6.72
N GLU A 20 1.92 -1.56 -6.16
CA GLU A 20 2.90 -1.00 -5.23
C GLU A 20 2.24 -0.64 -3.90
N ALA A 21 2.97 -0.77 -2.80
CA ALA A 21 2.46 -0.45 -1.47
C ALA A 21 3.36 0.55 -0.73
N LYS A 22 2.74 1.44 0.06
CA LYS A 22 3.41 2.45 0.88
C LYS A 22 2.80 2.49 2.27
N ARG A 23 3.62 2.32 3.32
CA ARG A 23 3.23 2.62 4.70
C ARG A 23 3.05 4.13 4.87
N VAL A 24 1.95 4.54 5.49
CA VAL A 24 1.68 5.94 5.82
C VAL A 24 1.56 6.04 7.32
N ARG A 25 2.30 6.98 7.92
CA ARG A 25 2.27 7.26 9.36
C ARG A 25 1.72 8.66 9.54
N GLY A 26 0.47 8.78 9.99
CA GLY A 26 -0.14 10.08 10.30
C GLY A 26 -0.28 11.02 9.09
N PRO A 27 -0.63 12.30 9.34
CA PRO A 27 -1.07 13.23 8.30
C PRO A 27 0.10 13.68 7.41
N GLY A 28 0.48 12.81 6.48
CA GLY A 28 1.61 13.02 5.58
C GLY A 28 1.35 12.42 4.21
N ALA A 29 0.88 13.28 3.30
CA ALA A 29 0.98 13.20 1.82
C ALA A 29 -0.04 12.27 1.06
N GLU A 30 -0.78 12.68 0.01
CA GLU A 30 -0.87 13.95 -0.78
C GLU A 30 -2.29 14.26 -1.29
N ARG A 31 -3.33 13.64 -0.73
CA ARG A 31 -4.74 14.03 -0.93
C ARG A 31 -5.56 13.54 0.25
N GLY A 32 -5.88 14.46 1.16
CA GLY A 32 -6.69 14.20 2.36
C GLY A 32 -5.90 13.67 3.57
N PRO A 33 -6.20 14.16 4.79
CA PRO A 33 -5.65 13.60 6.00
C PRO A 33 -6.21 12.19 6.19
N SER A 34 -5.40 11.15 6.01
CA SER A 34 -5.74 9.90 6.68
C SER A 34 -5.42 10.11 8.17
N PRO A 35 -6.42 10.08 9.07
CA PRO A 35 -6.21 10.39 10.49
C PRO A 35 -5.43 9.28 11.23
N ARG A 36 -5.19 8.15 10.57
CA ARG A 36 -4.66 6.92 11.18
C ARG A 36 -3.54 6.31 10.32
N PRO A 37 -2.57 5.62 10.93
CA PRO A 37 -1.57 4.89 10.19
C PRO A 37 -2.20 3.75 9.37
N GLY A 38 -1.55 3.41 8.25
CA GLY A 38 -2.03 2.37 7.36
C GLY A 38 -1.13 2.16 6.15
N VAL A 39 -1.67 1.53 5.13
CA VAL A 39 -1.00 1.20 3.86
C VAL A 39 -1.81 1.73 2.69
N LYS A 40 -1.15 2.46 1.80
CA LYS A 40 -1.67 2.83 0.48
C LYS A 40 -1.21 1.79 -0.52
N VAL A 41 -2.14 1.26 -1.32
CA VAL A 41 -1.88 0.33 -2.42
C VAL A 41 -2.34 0.98 -3.72
N ARG A 42 -1.49 0.99 -4.73
CA ARG A 42 -1.82 1.54 -6.06
C ARG A 42 -1.42 0.59 -7.17
N ASP A 43 -2.00 0.79 -8.35
CA ASP A 43 -1.52 0.17 -9.58
C ASP A 43 -0.16 0.75 -9.98
N SER A 44 0.79 -0.13 -10.32
CA SER A 44 2.11 0.26 -10.81
C SER A 44 2.08 0.83 -12.24
N GLN A 45 1.11 0.42 -13.05
CA GLN A 45 0.99 0.84 -14.46
C GLN A 45 0.35 2.22 -14.58
N HIS A 46 -0.47 2.58 -13.58
CA HIS A 46 -1.19 3.84 -13.49
C HIS A 46 -0.82 4.63 -12.22
N PRO A 47 0.47 5.00 -12.02
CA PRO A 47 0.95 5.55 -10.75
C PRO A 47 0.42 6.96 -10.41
N HIS A 48 -0.15 7.65 -11.40
CA HIS A 48 -0.76 8.96 -11.28
C HIS A 48 -2.27 8.91 -10.96
N GLU A 49 -2.86 7.71 -11.01
CA GLU A 49 -4.24 7.49 -10.58
C GLU A 49 -4.32 7.35 -9.05
N ASP A 50 -5.52 7.14 -8.52
CA ASP A 50 -5.75 7.09 -7.08
C ASP A 50 -5.23 5.78 -6.44
N HIS A 51 -5.26 5.72 -5.12
CA HIS A 51 -4.76 4.61 -4.33
C HIS A 51 -5.79 4.14 -3.31
N LEU A 52 -5.83 2.83 -3.08
CA LEU A 52 -6.62 2.23 -2.00
C LEU A 52 -5.90 2.44 -0.68
N PHE A 53 -6.60 2.90 0.35
CA PHE A 53 -6.07 3.02 1.70
C PHE A 53 -6.65 1.93 2.61
N PHE A 54 -5.75 1.17 3.24
CA PHE A 54 -6.07 0.19 4.28
C PHE A 54 -5.54 0.73 5.61
N PRO A 55 -6.40 0.95 6.63
CA PRO A 55 -5.90 1.24 7.97
C PRO A 55 -5.16 0.01 8.54
N ASP A 56 -4.26 0.25 9.51
CA ASP A 56 -3.38 -0.80 10.05
C ASP A 56 -4.11 -2.08 10.51
N PRO A 57 -5.25 -2.03 11.23
CA PRO A 57 -5.99 -3.23 11.64
C PRO A 57 -6.49 -4.06 10.45
N GLU A 58 -7.07 -3.42 9.45
CA GLU A 58 -7.63 -4.06 8.26
C GLU A 58 -6.53 -4.63 7.37
N TRP A 59 -5.41 -3.91 7.22
CA TRP A 59 -4.23 -4.42 6.53
C TRP A 59 -3.67 -5.67 7.22
N GLY A 60 -3.64 -5.67 8.55
CA GLY A 60 -3.26 -6.84 9.36
C GLY A 60 -4.19 -8.04 9.13
N ALA A 61 -5.51 -7.81 9.15
CA ALA A 61 -6.51 -8.83 8.91
C ALA A 61 -6.40 -9.44 7.49
N LEU A 62 -6.20 -8.60 6.47
CA LEU A 62 -5.95 -9.05 5.09
C LEU A 62 -4.75 -9.99 5.02
N LEU A 63 -3.61 -9.59 5.58
CA LEU A 63 -2.40 -10.40 5.56
C LEU A 63 -2.56 -11.70 6.36
N ALA A 64 -3.28 -11.69 7.47
CA ALA A 64 -3.57 -12.88 8.25
C ALA A 64 -4.45 -13.87 7.46
N GLY A 65 -5.49 -13.36 6.78
CA GLY A 65 -6.33 -14.17 5.89
C GLY A 65 -5.54 -14.81 4.76
N LEU A 66 -4.67 -14.05 4.08
CA LEU A 66 -3.82 -14.56 3.00
C LEU A 66 -2.79 -15.62 3.43
N ARG A 67 -2.40 -15.62 4.71
CA ARG A 67 -1.42 -16.57 5.26
C ARG A 67 -2.05 -17.79 5.89
N SER A 68 -3.35 -17.77 6.10
CA SER A 68 -4.07 -18.91 6.67
C SER A 68 -4.21 -19.97 5.57
N PRO A 69 -3.75 -21.21 5.78
CA PRO A 69 -4.15 -22.31 4.90
C PRO A 69 -5.66 -22.49 5.04
N GLU A 70 -6.36 -22.73 3.92
CA GLU A 70 -7.77 -23.16 3.96
C GLU A 70 -7.98 -24.38 4.87
#